data_AF-A0A4Q3WWZ7-F1
#
_entry.id   AF-A0A4Q3WWZ7-F1
#
_cell.length_a   1.000
_cell.length_b   1.000
_cell.length_c   1.000
_cell.angle_alpha   90.00
_cell.angle_beta   90.00
_cell.angle_gamma   90.00
#
_symmetry.space_group_name_H-M   'P 1'
#
loop_
_entity.id
_entity.type
_entity.pdbx_description
1 polymer ?
#
loop_
_entity_poly.entity_id
_entity_poly.type
_entity_poly.pdbx_seq_one_letter_code
_entity_poly.pdbx_strand_id
1 'polypeptide(L)'
;LSNAAATLVGQNLGANQPERAEASVWRAAYINVVFLGGTGLLLWLFSENIVSIFTSEAAVIQYGRQTLHTVALGFVFYAFGMVLGAAFNGAGDTWTPTYLNLFCFWMLEIPLAYALANRFSMGPSGVFWAITIAFSVLAIASAVLFKRGAWKRKAV
;
A
#
# COMPACT_ATOMS: atom_id res chain seq x y z
N LEU A 1 3.30 -12.79 1.63
CA LEU A 1 3.43 -12.58 0.17
C LEU A 1 4.61 -11.65 -0.18
N SER A 2 4.72 -10.47 0.44
CA SER A 2 5.80 -9.50 0.22
C SER A 2 7.24 -10.06 0.40
N ASN A 3 7.53 -10.73 1.52
CA ASN A 3 8.87 -11.34 1.75
C ASN A 3 9.22 -12.44 0.73
N ALA A 4 8.22 -13.24 0.31
CA ALA A 4 8.43 -14.26 -0.72
C ALA A 4 8.77 -13.63 -2.07
N ALA A 5 8.17 -12.48 -2.41
CA ALA A 5 8.52 -11.74 -3.61
C ALA A 5 9.97 -11.24 -3.55
N ALA A 6 10.43 -10.71 -2.41
CA ALA A 6 11.82 -10.30 -2.24
C ALA A 6 12.80 -11.46 -2.47
N THR A 7 12.55 -12.63 -1.86
CA THR A 7 13.38 -13.83 -2.04
C THR A 7 13.40 -14.29 -3.50
N LEU A 8 12.24 -14.37 -4.15
CA LEU A 8 12.14 -14.80 -5.55
C LEU A 8 12.85 -13.82 -6.48
N VAL A 9 12.79 -12.52 -6.22
CA VAL A 9 13.51 -11.51 -7.01
C VAL A 9 15.02 -11.70 -6.86
N GLY A 10 15.53 -11.79 -5.64
CA GLY A 10 16.96 -11.98 -5.40
C GLY A 10 17.50 -13.26 -6.04
N GLN A 11 16.77 -14.38 -5.91
CA GLN A 11 17.15 -15.65 -6.51
C GLN A 11 17.15 -15.62 -8.04
N ASN A 12 16.11 -15.05 -8.67
CA ASN A 12 16.02 -15.01 -10.13
C ASN A 12 17.03 -14.01 -10.74
N LEU A 13 17.30 -12.88 -10.08
CA LEU A 13 18.34 -11.95 -10.51
C LEU A 13 19.73 -12.56 -10.39
N GLY A 14 20.04 -13.24 -9.28
CA GLY A 14 21.29 -14.00 -9.12
C GLY A 14 21.46 -15.12 -10.15
N ALA A 15 20.37 -15.67 -10.67
CA ALA A 15 20.36 -16.66 -11.75
C ALA A 15 20.28 -16.05 -13.17
N ASN A 16 20.53 -14.74 -13.34
CA ASN A 16 20.46 -14.01 -14.60
C ASN A 16 19.11 -14.17 -15.34
N GLN A 17 18.00 -14.25 -14.60
CA GLN A 17 16.64 -14.43 -15.14
C GLN A 17 15.69 -13.28 -14.70
N PRO A 18 15.96 -12.02 -15.09
CA PRO A 18 15.19 -10.86 -14.64
C PRO A 18 13.72 -10.88 -15.10
N GLU A 19 13.40 -11.51 -16.22
CA GLU A 19 12.01 -11.68 -16.69
C GLU A 19 11.19 -12.58 -15.75
N ARG A 20 11.82 -13.65 -15.23
CA ARG A 20 11.18 -14.54 -14.23
C ARG A 20 11.01 -13.85 -12.89
N ALA A 21 11.96 -13.00 -12.50
CA ALA A 21 11.84 -12.17 -11.31
C ALA A 21 10.61 -11.25 -11.42
N GLU A 22 10.47 -10.54 -12.54
CA GLU A 22 9.34 -9.65 -12.79
C GLU A 22 8.00 -10.40 -12.77
N ALA A 23 7.90 -11.53 -13.49
CA ALA A 23 6.68 -12.32 -13.54
C ALA A 23 6.27 -12.83 -12.14
N SER A 24 7.24 -13.21 -11.31
CA SER A 24 7.00 -13.65 -9.93
C SER A 24 6.42 -12.53 -9.07
N VAL A 25 6.95 -11.32 -9.21
CA VAL A 25 6.47 -10.15 -8.47
C VAL A 25 5.04 -9.79 -8.87
N TRP A 26 4.72 -9.76 -10.17
CA TRP A 26 3.36 -9.46 -10.62
C TRP A 26 2.35 -10.51 -10.16
N ARG A 27 2.72 -11.79 -10.16
CA ARG A 27 1.87 -12.87 -9.60
C ARG A 27 1.67 -12.71 -8.10
N ALA A 28 2.73 -12.44 -7.36
CA ALA A 28 2.65 -12.21 -5.91
C ALA A 28 1.77 -10.99 -5.59
N ALA A 29 1.90 -9.90 -6.37
CA ALA A 29 1.09 -8.71 -6.24
C ALA A 29 -0.39 -9.00 -6.51
N TYR A 30 -0.70 -9.72 -7.59
CA TYR A 30 -2.08 -10.11 -7.92
C TYR A 30 -2.73 -10.95 -6.81
N ILE A 31 -2.03 -11.98 -6.31
CA ILE A 31 -2.53 -12.81 -5.20
C ILE A 31 -2.76 -11.95 -3.95
N ASN A 32 -1.83 -11.04 -3.66
CA ASN A 32 -1.95 -10.14 -2.51
C ASN A 32 -3.14 -9.20 -2.64
N VAL A 33 -3.43 -8.71 -3.85
CA VAL A 33 -4.58 -7.86 -4.15
C VAL A 33 -5.89 -8.61 -3.97
N VAL A 34 -5.99 -9.85 -4.47
CA VAL A 34 -7.18 -10.67 -4.26
C VAL A 34 -7.42 -10.92 -2.77
N PHE A 35 -6.36 -11.23 -2.03
CA PHE A 35 -6.44 -11.47 -0.59
C PHE A 35 -6.86 -10.21 0.18
N LEU A 36 -6.09 -9.11 0.06
CA LEU A 36 -6.38 -7.86 0.77
C LEU A 36 -7.66 -7.17 0.27
N GLY A 37 -8.00 -7.30 -1.01
CA GLY A 37 -9.27 -6.83 -1.55
C GLY A 37 -10.46 -7.60 -0.95
N GLY A 38 -10.34 -8.92 -0.82
CA GLY A 38 -11.31 -9.75 -0.11
C GLY A 38 -11.44 -9.37 1.37
N THR A 39 -10.31 -9.16 2.06
CA THR A 39 -10.31 -8.67 3.45
C THR A 39 -10.95 -7.28 3.55
N GLY A 40 -10.63 -6.36 2.64
CA GLY A 40 -11.22 -5.03 2.58
C GLY A 40 -12.73 -5.07 2.38
N LEU A 41 -13.22 -5.95 1.50
CA LEU A 41 -14.66 -6.16 1.30
C LEU A 41 -15.34 -6.68 2.57
N LEU A 42 -14.74 -7.65 3.27
CA LEU A 42 -15.26 -8.14 4.54
C LEU A 42 -15.31 -7.03 5.60
N LEU A 43 -14.24 -6.25 5.74
CA LEU A 43 -14.21 -5.11 6.65
C LEU A 43 -15.25 -4.05 6.28
N TRP A 44 -15.49 -3.84 5.00
CA TRP A 44 -16.50 -2.88 4.53
C TRP A 44 -17.92 -3.34 4.91
N LEU A 45 -18.25 -4.61 4.65
CA LEU A 45 -19.56 -5.21 4.94
C LEU A 45 -19.84 -5.32 6.45
N PHE A 46 -18.83 -5.70 7.25
CA PHE A 46 -18.97 -5.93 8.70
C PHE A 46 -18.45 -4.76 9.55
N SER A 47 -18.19 -3.61 8.93
CA SER A 47 -17.60 -2.43 9.59
C SER A 47 -18.30 -2.04 10.89
N GLU A 48 -19.63 -1.99 10.90
CA GLU A 48 -20.41 -1.64 12.09
C GLU A 48 -20.28 -2.68 13.21
N ASN A 49 -20.39 -3.97 12.87
CA ASN A 49 -20.22 -5.07 13.83
C ASN A 49 -18.82 -5.12 14.42
N ILE A 50 -17.80 -4.75 13.64
CA ILE A 50 -16.42 -4.72 14.11
C ILE A 50 -16.22 -3.57 15.09
N VAL A 51 -16.72 -2.37 14.77
CA VAL A 51 -16.54 -1.19 15.63
C VAL A 51 -17.35 -1.31 16.92
N SER A 52 -18.54 -1.92 16.86
CA SER A 52 -19.41 -2.09 18.04
C SER A 52 -18.84 -3.03 19.11
N ILE A 53 -17.83 -3.85 18.78
CA ILE A 53 -17.07 -4.65 19.75
C ILE A 53 -16.23 -3.74 20.68
N PHE A 54 -15.79 -2.58 20.19
CA PHE A 54 -14.91 -1.68 20.92
C PHE A 54 -15.65 -0.57 21.67
N THR A 55 -16.84 -0.19 21.21
CA THR A 55 -17.62 0.88 21.81
C THR A 55 -19.11 0.70 21.55
N SER A 56 -19.93 1.14 22.50
CA SER A 56 -21.39 1.21 22.34
C SER A 56 -21.88 2.63 22.00
N GLU A 57 -20.98 3.61 21.91
CA GLU A 57 -21.34 4.99 21.61
C GLU A 57 -21.64 5.17 20.11
N ALA A 58 -22.89 5.45 19.78
CA ALA A 58 -23.37 5.51 18.38
C ALA A 58 -22.59 6.50 17.50
N ALA A 59 -22.18 7.66 18.05
CA ALA A 59 -21.40 8.63 17.33
C ALA A 59 -20.03 8.07 16.91
N VAL A 60 -19.34 7.39 17.84
CA VAL A 60 -18.04 6.75 17.59
C VAL A 60 -18.17 5.60 16.60
N ILE A 61 -19.26 4.82 16.67
CA ILE A 61 -19.54 3.74 15.72
C ILE A 61 -19.65 4.27 14.28
N GLN A 62 -20.40 5.37 14.08
CA GLN A 62 -20.55 5.97 12.76
C GLN A 62 -19.19 6.47 12.20
N TYR A 63 -18.38 7.14 13.03
CA TYR A 63 -17.04 7.57 12.63
C TYR A 63 -16.12 6.38 12.30
N GLY A 64 -16.12 5.35 13.13
CA GLY A 64 -15.33 4.14 12.91
C GLY A 64 -15.72 3.42 11.61
N ARG A 65 -17.02 3.32 11.33
CA ARG A 65 -17.56 2.75 10.09
C ARG A 65 -17.07 3.50 8.86
N GLN A 66 -17.22 4.82 8.83
CA GLN A 66 -16.79 5.65 7.70
C GLN A 66 -15.27 5.56 7.47
N THR A 67 -14.51 5.47 8.55
CA THR A 67 -13.06 5.28 8.53
C THR A 67 -12.67 3.93 7.93
N LEU A 68 -13.29 2.85 8.40
CA LEU A 68 -13.08 1.50 7.87
C LEU A 68 -13.42 1.42 6.39
N HIS A 69 -14.48 2.08 5.95
CA HIS A 69 -14.83 2.14 4.53
C HIS A 69 -13.72 2.81 3.69
N THR A 70 -13.20 3.93 4.18
CA THR A 70 -12.12 4.67 3.50
C THR A 70 -10.84 3.81 3.42
N VAL A 71 -10.45 3.18 4.52
CA VAL A 71 -9.26 2.33 4.59
C VAL A 71 -9.41 1.08 3.73
N ALA A 72 -10.60 0.46 3.70
CA ALA A 72 -10.88 -0.71 2.88
C ALA A 72 -10.68 -0.44 1.38
N LEU A 73 -10.99 0.76 0.90
CA LEU A 73 -10.70 1.17 -0.48
C LEU A 73 -9.19 1.22 -0.77
N GLY A 74 -8.39 1.59 0.24
CA GLY A 74 -6.93 1.64 0.16
C GLY A 74 -6.26 0.26 0.08
N PHE A 75 -6.89 -0.79 0.59
CA PHE A 75 -6.25 -2.12 0.74
C PHE A 75 -5.73 -2.71 -0.58
N VAL A 76 -6.43 -2.46 -1.69
CA VAL A 76 -5.97 -2.90 -3.03
C VAL A 76 -4.64 -2.24 -3.39
N PHE A 77 -4.48 -0.96 -3.10
CA PHE A 77 -3.24 -0.24 -3.35
C PHE A 77 -2.13 -0.66 -2.38
N TYR A 78 -2.48 -0.87 -1.11
CA TYR A 78 -1.53 -1.30 -0.08
C TYR A 78 -0.93 -2.65 -0.46
N ALA A 79 -1.76 -3.54 -1.00
CA ALA A 79 -1.33 -4.85 -1.48
C ALA A 79 -0.24 -4.75 -2.56
N PHE A 80 -0.41 -3.84 -3.52
CA PHE A 80 0.59 -3.57 -4.55
C PHE A 80 1.86 -2.94 -3.98
N GLY A 81 1.71 -1.86 -3.20
CA GLY A 81 2.83 -1.11 -2.64
C GLY A 81 3.75 -1.99 -1.78
N MET A 82 3.18 -2.83 -0.92
CA MET A 82 3.96 -3.74 -0.07
C MET A 82 4.76 -4.79 -0.86
N VAL A 83 4.20 -5.33 -1.95
CA VAL A 83 4.90 -6.34 -2.75
C VAL A 83 6.00 -5.70 -3.60
N LEU A 84 5.71 -4.55 -4.22
CA LEU A 84 6.69 -3.84 -5.05
C LEU A 84 7.84 -3.26 -4.22
N GLY A 85 7.55 -2.69 -3.05
CA GLY A 85 8.59 -2.22 -2.13
C GLY A 85 9.55 -3.32 -1.70
N ALA A 86 9.03 -4.50 -1.36
CA ALA A 86 9.87 -5.65 -1.04
C ALA A 86 10.60 -6.23 -2.26
N ALA A 87 10.02 -6.17 -3.45
CA ALA A 87 10.70 -6.56 -4.67
C ALA A 87 11.92 -5.67 -4.96
N PHE A 88 11.79 -4.34 -4.80
CA PHE A 88 12.93 -3.43 -4.91
C PHE A 88 14.05 -3.76 -3.91
N ASN A 89 13.68 -3.96 -2.64
CA ASN A 89 14.64 -4.37 -1.60
C ASN A 89 15.30 -5.72 -1.92
N GLY A 90 14.53 -6.69 -2.44
CA GLY A 90 15.03 -8.00 -2.87
C GLY A 90 15.95 -7.94 -4.10
N ALA A 91 15.85 -6.89 -4.91
CA ALA A 91 16.76 -6.59 -6.01
C ALA A 91 18.02 -5.81 -5.57
N GLY A 92 18.19 -5.53 -4.27
CA GLY A 92 19.26 -4.67 -3.76
C GLY A 92 19.03 -3.17 -4.02
N ASP A 93 17.87 -2.78 -4.54
CA ASP A 93 17.53 -1.38 -4.77
C ASP A 93 16.73 -0.79 -3.60
N THR A 94 17.42 -0.51 -2.49
CA THR A 94 16.80 0.05 -1.28
C THR A 94 16.52 1.55 -1.38
N TRP A 95 17.21 2.25 -2.28
CA TRP A 95 17.07 3.71 -2.43
C TRP A 95 15.76 4.11 -3.12
N THR A 96 15.34 3.38 -4.15
CA THR A 96 14.06 3.64 -4.84
C THR A 96 12.86 3.65 -3.89
N PRO A 97 12.60 2.60 -3.07
CA PRO A 97 11.49 2.62 -2.11
C PRO A 97 11.70 3.66 -1.01
N THR A 98 12.94 3.95 -0.61
CA THR A 98 13.24 4.98 0.41
C THR A 98 12.81 6.36 -0.06
N TYR A 99 13.21 6.78 -1.25
CA TYR A 99 12.80 8.07 -1.79
C TYR A 99 11.29 8.14 -1.97
N LEU A 100 10.67 7.09 -2.53
CA LEU A 100 9.22 7.04 -2.68
C LEU A 100 8.47 7.21 -1.35
N ASN A 101 8.88 6.50 -0.30
CA ASN A 101 8.29 6.61 1.02
C ASN A 101 8.48 8.01 1.61
N LEU A 102 9.68 8.59 1.48
CA LEU A 102 9.95 9.94 1.95
C LEU A 102 9.03 10.95 1.26
N PHE A 103 8.94 10.94 -0.07
CA PHE A 103 8.08 11.85 -0.81
C PHE A 103 6.59 11.63 -0.50
N CYS A 104 6.12 10.38 -0.50
CA CYS A 104 4.71 10.08 -0.29
C CYS A 104 4.25 10.38 1.13
N PHE A 105 5.05 10.08 2.16
CA PHE A 105 4.63 10.30 3.55
C PHE A 105 4.93 11.71 4.04
N TRP A 106 6.11 12.27 3.73
CA TRP A 106 6.47 13.59 4.23
C TRP A 106 5.93 14.73 3.38
N MET A 107 6.03 14.62 2.05
CA MET A 107 5.67 15.72 1.16
C MET A 107 4.23 15.66 0.67
N LEU A 108 3.59 14.50 0.73
CA LEU A 108 2.21 14.32 0.31
C LEU A 108 1.29 14.06 1.51
N GLU A 109 1.49 12.99 2.28
CA GLU A 109 0.56 12.58 3.34
C GLU A 109 0.40 13.65 4.43
N ILE A 110 1.49 14.14 5.02
CA ILE A 110 1.42 15.12 6.12
C ILE A 110 0.75 16.43 5.66
N PRO A 111 1.17 17.08 4.56
CA PRO A 111 0.51 18.30 4.09
C PRO A 111 -0.95 18.08 3.70
N LEU A 112 -1.26 16.93 3.07
CA LEU A 112 -2.61 16.59 2.67
C LEU A 112 -3.51 16.32 3.88
N ALA A 113 -3.02 15.62 4.90
CA ALA A 113 -3.73 15.39 6.15
C ALA A 113 -4.03 16.71 6.86
N TYR A 114 -3.03 17.62 6.93
CA TYR A 114 -3.24 18.95 7.50
C TYR A 114 -4.29 19.74 6.72
N ALA A 115 -4.23 19.73 5.39
CA ALA A 115 -5.19 20.43 4.54
C ALA A 115 -6.61 19.84 4.70
N LEU A 116 -6.79 18.53 4.59
CA LEU A 116 -8.09 17.87 4.68
C LEU A 116 -8.70 18.01 6.08
N ALA A 117 -7.91 17.79 7.13
CA ALA A 117 -8.40 17.86 8.51
C ALA A 117 -8.78 19.30 8.90
N ASN A 118 -7.90 20.27 8.63
CA ASN A 118 -8.06 21.64 9.12
C ASN A 118 -8.71 22.58 8.10
N ARG A 119 -8.20 22.64 6.87
CA ARG A 119 -8.66 23.61 5.86
C ARG A 119 -10.03 23.26 5.29
N PHE A 120 -10.31 21.98 5.12
CA PHE A 120 -11.61 21.47 4.65
C PHE A 120 -12.54 21.01 5.78
N SER A 121 -12.13 21.20 7.04
CA SER A 121 -12.91 20.87 8.24
C SER A 121 -13.43 19.42 8.26
N MET A 122 -12.72 18.48 7.62
CA MET A 122 -13.08 17.06 7.64
C MET A 122 -12.65 16.35 8.93
N GLY A 123 -11.90 17.04 9.80
CA GLY A 123 -11.43 16.50 11.08
C GLY A 123 -10.65 15.19 10.91
N PRO A 124 -10.85 14.19 11.79
CA PRO A 124 -10.14 12.91 11.73
C PRO A 124 -10.35 12.14 10.41
N SER A 125 -11.53 12.23 9.79
CA SER A 125 -11.80 11.56 8.52
C SER A 125 -10.89 12.06 7.40
N GLY A 126 -10.53 13.35 7.42
CA GLY A 126 -9.57 13.93 6.46
C GLY A 126 -8.19 13.29 6.54
N VAL A 127 -7.75 12.87 7.74
CA VAL A 127 -6.47 12.19 7.94
C VAL A 127 -6.51 10.80 7.29
N PHE A 128 -7.57 10.03 7.49
CA PHE A 128 -7.69 8.70 6.86
C PHE A 128 -7.73 8.76 5.33
N TRP A 129 -8.40 9.76 4.77
CA TRP A 129 -8.34 10.02 3.33
C TRP A 129 -6.93 10.34 2.85
N ALA A 130 -6.19 11.18 3.58
CA ALA A 130 -4.81 11.50 3.24
C ALA A 130 -3.91 10.26 3.22
N ILE A 131 -4.04 9.38 4.22
CA ILE A 131 -3.32 8.09 4.28
C ILE A 131 -3.68 7.25 3.06
N THR A 132 -4.97 7.02 2.80
CA THR A 132 -5.40 6.20 1.65
C THR A 132 -4.86 6.75 0.33
N ILE A 133 -4.93 8.06 0.12
CA ILE A 133 -4.41 8.72 -1.10
C ILE A 133 -2.89 8.58 -1.20
N ALA A 134 -2.15 8.83 -0.12
CA ALA A 134 -0.69 8.77 -0.13
C ALA A 134 -0.18 7.37 -0.45
N PHE A 135 -0.77 6.33 0.15
CA PHE A 135 -0.43 4.95 -0.15
C PHE A 135 -0.88 4.53 -1.57
N SER A 136 -2.00 5.04 -2.08
CA SER A 136 -2.40 4.85 -3.47
C SER A 136 -1.37 5.43 -4.44
N VAL A 137 -0.91 6.65 -4.18
CA VAL A 137 0.14 7.30 -4.98
C VAL A 137 1.45 6.51 -4.89
N LEU A 138 1.85 6.09 -3.69
CA LEU A 138 3.03 5.25 -3.47
C LEU A 138 2.97 3.95 -4.29
N ALA A 139 1.83 3.26 -4.28
CA ALA A 139 1.62 2.02 -5.00
C ALA A 139 1.70 2.23 -6.53
N ILE A 140 1.05 3.28 -7.04
CA ILE A 140 1.08 3.62 -8.47
C ILE A 140 2.49 4.00 -8.90
N ALA A 141 3.17 4.87 -8.15
CA ALA A 141 4.53 5.29 -8.44
C ALA A 141 5.51 4.10 -8.40
N SER A 142 5.37 3.23 -7.40
CA SER A 142 6.14 1.98 -7.31
C SER A 142 5.91 1.09 -8.53
N ALA A 143 4.66 0.93 -8.98
CA ALA A 143 4.33 0.10 -10.13
C ALA A 143 4.93 0.67 -11.43
N VAL A 144 4.88 1.98 -11.61
CA VAL A 144 5.48 2.68 -12.76
C VAL A 144 6.99 2.50 -12.77
N LEU A 145 7.66 2.73 -11.63
CA LEU A 145 9.12 2.58 -11.53
C LEU A 145 9.56 1.12 -11.67
N PHE A 146 8.76 0.18 -11.18
CA PHE A 146 9.01 -1.24 -11.34
C PHE A 146 8.93 -1.65 -12.82
N LYS A 147 7.91 -1.16 -13.56
CA LYS A 147 7.79 -1.40 -15.01
C LYS A 147 8.93 -0.78 -15.82
N ARG A 148 9.54 0.32 -15.37
CA ARG A 148 10.71 0.93 -16.03
C ARG A 148 11.96 0.05 -15.96
N GLY A 149 12.00 -0.94 -15.08
CA GLY A 149 13.02 -1.99 -15.09
C GLY A 149 14.42 -1.56 -14.64
N ALA A 150 14.60 -0.35 -14.10
CA ALA A 150 15.90 0.10 -13.59
C ALA A 150 16.47 -0.84 -12.51
N TRP A 151 15.59 -1.43 -11.70
CA TRP A 151 15.92 -2.43 -10.68
C TRP A 151 16.54 -3.71 -11.26
N LYS A 152 16.26 -4.06 -12.52
CA LYS A 152 16.82 -5.27 -13.18
C LYS A 152 18.31 -5.16 -13.44
N ARG A 153 18.84 -3.93 -13.49
CA ARG A 153 20.26 -3.65 -13.77
C ARG A 153 21.11 -3.55 -12.51
N LYS A 154 20.49 -3.60 -11.33
CA LYS A 154 21.22 -3.64 -10.07
C LYS A 154 21.72 -5.07 -9.88
N ALA A 155 23.00 -5.27 -10.22
CA ALA A 155 23.70 -6.49 -9.87
C ALA A 155 23.82 -6.52 -8.34
N VAL A 156 23.30 -7.60 -7.74
CA VAL A 156 23.56 -7.95 -6.33
C VAL A 156 24.97 -8.49 -6.22
#